data_AF-A0A812PSE4-F1
#
_entry.id   AF-A0A812PSE4-F1
#
_cell.length_a   1.000
_cell.length_b   1.000
_cell.length_c   1.000
_cell.angle_alpha   90.00
_cell.angle_beta   90.00
_cell.angle_gamma   90.00
#
_symmetry.space_group_name_H-M   'P 1'
#
loop_
_entity.id
_entity.type
_entity.pdbx_description
1 polymer ?
#
loop_
_entity_poly.entity_id
_entity_poly.type
_entity_poly.pdbx_seq_one_letter_code
_entity_poly.pdbx_strand_id
1 'polypeptide(L)'
;MDAGDDAAFALSLMLIGSVAQFVITLVIAFVRTGYSWNVVSGGICTFMGVRIGTAWNAMVSFYVLGADASADSKIIAGGLLSVGWYLLLQVVLAWVCGLFKHAGNRGQTDIVRMVLNLKCWAVMLGIITGASSMGFFSSIQDKMPVAAWRHQICSVDFARADSGDGDDDDDDDVGWYPDASAEAARMDDGEVDIYEEAWDKYTDQTEDVVIALTVGHLVVQTSRYLMTGTLPLPTGEVRPGTEIEETDVWRLAGSSFIYISLIIGIQFWKPQTDFGKMVQRRGGQILANCTAFALFYSTTWYAKEMLELSGPAQSLVVALGVTWCAFIALLLLDYLADLECTGERFDRALRQMVAPISVFIGFGWKGAFAAAGATLVQD
;
A
#
# COMPACT_ATOMS: atom_id res chain seq x y z
N MET A 1 29.20 17.31 23.64
CA MET A 1 27.86 16.73 23.59
C MET A 1 28.09 15.28 23.26
N ASP A 2 27.78 14.41 24.20
CA ASP A 2 28.00 12.98 24.06
C ASP A 2 26.96 12.42 23.09
N ALA A 3 27.37 11.57 22.15
CA ALA A 3 26.52 11.08 21.06
C ALA A 3 25.21 10.43 21.56
N GLY A 4 25.23 9.83 22.75
CA GLY A 4 24.05 9.27 23.38
C GLY A 4 22.94 10.27 23.75
N ASP A 5 23.26 11.55 23.97
CA ASP A 5 22.26 12.58 24.26
C ASP A 5 21.44 12.98 23.00
N ASP A 6 22.07 12.91 21.82
CA ASP A 6 21.43 13.25 20.55
C ASP A 6 20.44 12.15 20.11
N ALA A 7 20.77 10.88 20.37
CA ALA A 7 19.90 9.75 20.05
C ALA A 7 18.66 9.70 20.97
N ALA A 8 18.82 9.99 22.26
CA ALA A 8 17.72 10.12 23.20
C ALA A 8 16.80 11.31 22.85
N PHE A 9 17.37 12.42 22.40
CA PHE A 9 16.62 13.57 21.92
C PHE A 9 15.85 13.27 20.62
N ALA A 10 16.48 12.62 19.64
CA ALA A 10 15.84 12.22 18.38
C ALA A 10 14.68 11.25 18.60
N LEU A 11 14.87 10.23 19.46
CA LEU A 11 13.81 9.30 19.84
C LEU A 11 12.67 10.02 20.56
N SER A 12 12.99 10.94 21.49
CA SER A 12 11.98 11.72 22.24
C SER A 12 11.19 12.65 21.33
N LEU A 13 11.85 13.34 20.39
CA LEU A 13 11.20 14.22 19.43
C LEU A 13 10.34 13.42 18.44
N MET A 14 10.76 12.21 18.06
CA MET A 14 9.97 11.30 17.23
C MET A 14 8.76 10.71 17.94
N LEU A 15 8.93 10.25 19.18
CA LEU A 15 7.83 9.77 20.01
C LEU A 15 6.82 10.90 20.26
N ILE A 16 7.28 12.10 20.62
CA ILE A 16 6.43 13.28 20.77
C ILE A 16 5.77 13.65 19.44
N GLY A 17 6.48 13.62 18.32
CA GLY A 17 5.92 13.88 16.99
C GLY A 17 4.86 12.87 16.61
N SER A 18 5.08 11.58 16.85
CA SER A 18 4.11 10.51 16.56
C SER A 18 2.91 10.55 17.51
N VAL A 19 3.10 10.88 18.79
CA VAL A 19 2.02 11.04 19.78
C VAL A 19 1.22 12.32 19.53
N ALA A 20 1.88 13.45 19.25
CA ALA A 20 1.21 14.71 18.91
C ALA A 20 0.45 14.57 17.59
N GLN A 21 1.05 13.91 16.59
CA GLN A 21 0.36 13.56 15.36
C GLN A 21 -0.83 12.67 15.65
N PHE A 22 -0.67 11.60 16.43
CA PHE A 22 -1.76 10.70 16.82
C PHE A 22 -2.90 11.45 17.54
N VAL A 23 -2.56 12.38 18.44
CA VAL A 23 -3.53 13.21 19.17
C VAL A 23 -4.21 14.23 18.26
N ILE A 24 -3.49 14.93 17.38
CA ILE A 24 -4.06 15.85 16.39
C ILE A 24 -4.98 15.08 15.44
N THR A 25 -4.53 13.91 15.00
CA THR A 25 -5.28 13.02 14.13
C THR A 25 -6.55 12.51 14.81
N LEU A 26 -6.47 12.13 16.10
CA LEU A 26 -7.65 11.79 16.90
C LEU A 26 -8.58 12.97 17.06
N VAL A 27 -8.07 14.17 17.37
CA VAL A 27 -8.88 15.38 17.53
C VAL A 27 -9.58 15.75 16.22
N ILE A 28 -8.90 15.66 15.08
CA ILE A 28 -9.50 15.89 13.76
C ILE A 28 -10.53 14.79 13.42
N ALA A 29 -10.20 13.52 13.67
CA ALA A 29 -11.11 12.39 13.44
C ALA A 29 -12.36 12.45 14.32
N PHE A 30 -12.25 12.96 15.55
CA PHE A 30 -13.38 13.15 16.45
C PHE A 30 -14.29 14.32 16.07
N VAL A 31 -13.86 15.21 15.17
CA VAL A 31 -14.59 16.46 14.92
C VAL A 31 -15.68 16.36 13.87
N ARG A 32 -15.74 15.41 12.90
CA ARG A 32 -16.99 15.37 12.08
C ARG A 32 -17.44 14.19 11.22
N THR A 33 -16.65 13.23 10.73
CA THR A 33 -17.18 12.26 9.73
C THR A 33 -16.49 10.90 9.76
N GLY A 34 -17.18 9.84 9.32
CA GLY A 34 -16.62 8.49 9.20
C GLY A 34 -15.44 8.37 8.23
N TYR A 35 -15.28 9.33 7.31
CA TYR A 35 -14.18 9.33 6.33
C TYR A 35 -12.82 9.57 6.98
N SER A 36 -12.72 10.57 7.85
CA SER A 36 -11.49 10.88 8.58
C SER A 36 -11.00 9.67 9.37
N TRP A 37 -11.91 8.94 10.04
CA TRP A 37 -11.53 7.73 10.76
C TRP A 37 -10.97 6.64 9.84
N ASN A 38 -11.52 6.44 8.65
CA ASN A 38 -11.02 5.45 7.69
C ASN A 38 -9.60 5.78 7.21
N VAL A 39 -9.30 7.06 6.96
CA VAL A 39 -7.95 7.49 6.58
C VAL A 39 -6.96 7.25 7.71
N VAL A 40 -7.37 7.60 8.94
CA VAL A 40 -6.51 7.50 10.11
C VAL A 40 -6.22 6.05 10.47
N SER A 41 -7.26 5.24 10.57
CA SER A 41 -7.12 3.81 10.84
C SER A 41 -6.36 3.11 9.71
N GLY A 42 -6.62 3.46 8.45
CA GLY A 42 -5.86 3.00 7.29
C GLY A 42 -4.39 3.39 7.35
N GLY A 43 -4.08 4.62 7.77
CA GLY A 43 -2.71 5.11 7.90
C GLY A 43 -1.94 4.40 9.01
N ILE A 44 -2.58 4.16 10.15
CA ILE A 44 -2.04 3.37 11.26
C ILE A 44 -1.80 1.92 10.81
N CYS A 45 -2.79 1.29 10.16
CA CYS A 45 -2.64 -0.06 9.63
C CYS A 45 -1.51 -0.13 8.60
N THR A 46 -1.39 0.89 7.74
CA THR A 46 -0.32 0.96 6.74
C THR A 46 1.04 1.02 7.42
N PHE A 47 1.21 1.95 8.35
CA PHE A 47 2.44 2.11 9.12
C PHE A 47 2.83 0.82 9.85
N MET A 48 1.90 0.22 10.59
CA MET A 48 2.13 -1.03 11.34
C MET A 48 2.46 -2.19 10.39
N GLY A 49 1.68 -2.37 9.33
CA GLY A 49 1.88 -3.45 8.36
C GLY A 49 3.23 -3.36 7.66
N VAL A 50 3.59 -2.17 7.16
CA VAL A 50 4.91 -1.96 6.54
C VAL A 50 6.05 -2.21 7.54
N ARG A 51 5.87 -1.81 8.81
CA ARG A 51 6.88 -2.04 9.86
C ARG A 51 7.05 -3.52 10.19
N ILE A 52 5.96 -4.26 10.35
CA ILE A 52 6.01 -5.70 10.59
C ILE A 52 6.71 -6.39 9.43
N GLY A 53 6.31 -6.09 8.18
CA GLY A 53 6.92 -6.68 6.98
C GLY A 53 8.42 -6.37 6.88
N THR A 54 8.82 -5.11 7.07
CA THR A 54 10.24 -4.73 7.02
C THR A 54 11.07 -5.30 8.17
N ALA A 55 10.55 -5.31 9.39
CA ALA A 55 11.22 -5.89 10.55
C ALA A 55 11.42 -7.40 10.37
N TRP A 56 10.40 -8.09 9.86
CA TRP A 56 10.49 -9.53 9.57
C TRP A 56 11.52 -9.83 8.47
N ASN A 57 11.52 -9.05 7.38
CA ASN A 57 12.50 -9.21 6.31
C ASN A 57 13.94 -8.94 6.79
N ALA A 58 14.13 -7.94 7.66
CA ALA A 58 15.41 -7.66 8.30
C ALA A 58 15.83 -8.81 9.23
N MET A 59 14.91 -9.35 10.03
CA MET A 59 15.16 -10.49 10.91
C MET A 59 15.63 -11.72 10.13
N VAL A 60 14.96 -12.07 9.04
CA VAL A 60 15.34 -13.22 8.20
C VAL A 60 16.70 -12.98 7.54
N SER A 61 16.94 -11.77 7.03
CA SER A 61 18.23 -11.41 6.45
C SER A 61 19.37 -11.54 7.48
N PHE A 62 19.13 -11.14 8.73
CA PHE A 62 20.13 -11.19 9.78
C PHE A 62 20.36 -12.61 10.32
N TYR A 63 19.30 -13.31 10.74
CA TYR A 63 19.42 -14.60 11.44
C TYR A 63 19.52 -15.81 10.51
N VAL A 64 18.92 -15.76 9.31
CA VAL A 64 18.85 -16.92 8.41
C VAL A 64 19.92 -16.84 7.33
N LEU A 65 20.07 -15.67 6.69
CA LEU A 65 21.00 -15.52 5.58
C LEU A 65 22.42 -15.15 6.02
N GLY A 66 22.55 -14.35 7.09
CA GLY A 66 23.81 -13.79 7.53
C GLY A 66 24.27 -12.58 6.69
N ALA A 67 25.28 -11.86 7.19
CA ALA A 67 25.77 -10.62 6.58
C ALA A 67 26.34 -10.82 5.16
N ASP A 68 27.05 -11.95 4.96
CA ASP A 68 27.77 -12.28 3.72
C ASP A 68 26.89 -12.96 2.66
N ALA A 69 25.58 -13.01 2.87
CA ALA A 69 24.66 -13.60 1.91
C ALA A 69 24.73 -12.91 0.55
N SER A 70 24.86 -13.72 -0.51
CA SER A 70 24.87 -13.24 -1.88
C SER A 70 23.57 -12.46 -2.20
N ALA A 71 23.65 -11.53 -3.15
CA ALA A 71 22.48 -10.77 -3.58
C ALA A 71 21.35 -11.70 -4.08
N ASP A 72 21.70 -12.80 -4.77
CA ASP A 72 20.73 -13.75 -5.30
C ASP A 72 20.05 -14.52 -4.16
N SER A 73 20.79 -14.90 -3.11
CA SER A 73 20.22 -15.50 -1.91
C SER A 73 19.23 -14.57 -1.21
N LYS A 74 19.54 -13.26 -1.14
CA LYS A 74 18.63 -12.25 -0.57
C LYS A 74 17.35 -12.10 -1.40
N ILE A 75 17.44 -12.15 -2.73
CA ILE A 75 16.28 -12.11 -3.63
C ILE A 75 15.39 -13.35 -3.45
N ILE A 76 16.00 -14.55 -3.42
CA ILE A 76 15.26 -15.81 -3.23
C ILE A 76 14.54 -15.80 -1.88
N ALA A 77 15.22 -15.39 -0.81
CA ALA A 77 14.62 -15.27 0.50
C ALA A 77 13.47 -14.25 0.53
N GLY A 78 13.65 -13.09 -0.10
CA GLY A 78 12.60 -12.09 -0.26
C GLY A 78 11.36 -12.63 -0.99
N GLY A 79 11.57 -13.44 -2.03
CA GLY A 79 10.50 -14.13 -2.75
C GLY A 79 9.76 -15.15 -1.89
N LEU A 80 10.49 -16.00 -1.16
CA LEU A 80 9.90 -16.96 -0.23
C LEU A 80 9.11 -16.28 0.88
N LEU A 81 9.58 -15.13 1.39
CA LEU A 81 8.87 -14.36 2.40
C LEU A 81 7.61 -13.70 1.84
N SER A 82 7.67 -13.12 0.64
CA SER A 82 6.50 -12.57 -0.04
C SER A 82 5.42 -13.64 -0.25
N VAL A 83 5.79 -14.83 -0.75
CA VAL A 83 4.87 -15.98 -0.87
C VAL A 83 4.37 -16.45 0.50
N GLY A 84 5.24 -16.52 1.50
CA GLY A 84 4.86 -16.91 2.86
C GLY A 84 3.84 -15.98 3.50
N TRP A 85 3.98 -14.66 3.32
CA TRP A 85 3.00 -13.68 3.78
C TRP A 85 1.67 -13.80 3.04
N TYR A 86 1.71 -14.04 1.73
CA TYR A 86 0.51 -14.28 0.94
C TYR A 86 -0.25 -15.54 1.42
N LEU A 87 0.45 -16.66 1.65
CA LEU A 87 -0.18 -17.87 2.20
C LEU A 87 -0.73 -17.64 3.62
N LEU A 88 0.01 -16.91 4.47
CA LEU A 88 -0.45 -16.58 5.82
C LEU A 88 -1.71 -15.71 5.78
N LEU A 89 -1.79 -14.75 4.85
CA LEU A 89 -2.97 -13.95 4.59
C LEU A 89 -4.18 -14.84 4.30
N GLN A 90 -4.05 -15.77 3.35
CA GLN A 90 -5.14 -16.69 2.97
C GLN A 90 -5.62 -17.51 4.18
N VAL A 91 -4.68 -18.11 4.92
CA VAL A 91 -4.99 -18.95 6.08
C VAL A 91 -5.63 -18.16 7.22
N VAL A 92 -5.13 -16.95 7.52
CA VAL A 92 -5.67 -16.12 8.60
C VAL A 92 -7.07 -15.64 8.24
N LEU A 93 -7.34 -15.22 7.00
CA LEU A 93 -8.68 -14.81 6.60
C LEU A 93 -9.67 -15.97 6.65
N ALA A 94 -9.29 -17.15 6.17
CA ALA A 94 -10.09 -18.38 6.28
C ALA A 94 -10.35 -18.77 7.76
N TRP A 95 -9.37 -18.57 8.64
CA TRP A 95 -9.55 -18.82 10.06
C TRP A 95 -10.47 -17.80 10.74
N VAL A 96 -10.32 -16.52 10.41
CA VAL A 96 -11.11 -15.42 10.99
C VAL A 96 -12.56 -15.45 10.52
N CYS A 97 -12.84 -15.81 9.27
CA CYS A 97 -14.21 -16.05 8.83
C CYS A 97 -14.80 -17.28 9.55
N GLY A 98 -13.99 -18.25 9.94
CA GLY A 98 -14.43 -19.44 10.64
C GLY A 98 -14.68 -20.63 9.71
N LEU A 99 -14.06 -20.62 8.52
CA LEU A 99 -14.09 -21.73 7.56
C LEU A 99 -13.69 -23.05 8.22
N PHE A 100 -12.69 -23.01 9.11
CA PHE A 100 -12.21 -24.20 9.85
C PHE A 100 -13.11 -24.68 11.00
N LYS A 101 -14.20 -23.97 11.35
CA LYS A 101 -15.12 -24.43 12.39
C LYS A 101 -16.05 -25.49 11.78
N HIS A 102 -16.05 -26.70 12.35
CA HIS A 102 -17.00 -27.75 11.98
C HIS A 102 -18.44 -27.22 11.98
N ALA A 103 -19.20 -27.59 10.95
CA ALA A 103 -20.57 -27.13 10.71
C ALA A 103 -21.46 -27.19 11.97
N GLY A 104 -21.33 -28.24 12.78
CA GLY A 104 -22.10 -28.42 14.02
C GLY A 104 -21.74 -27.48 15.18
N ASN A 105 -20.62 -26.75 15.11
CA ASN A 105 -20.16 -25.82 16.15
C ASN A 105 -19.99 -24.39 15.62
N ARG A 106 -20.49 -24.12 14.40
CA ARG A 106 -20.80 -22.76 13.94
C ARG A 106 -22.05 -22.31 14.71
N GLY A 107 -21.89 -22.07 16.02
CA GLY A 107 -22.83 -21.24 16.75
C GLY A 107 -23.03 -19.95 15.97
N GLN A 108 -24.15 -19.26 16.18
CA GLN A 108 -24.47 -17.98 15.54
C GLN A 108 -23.42 -16.93 15.97
N THR A 109 -22.19 -17.08 15.48
CA THR A 109 -21.12 -16.12 15.62
C THR A 109 -21.67 -14.87 15.02
N ASP A 110 -21.62 -13.81 15.81
CA ASP A 110 -22.07 -12.50 15.39
C ASP A 110 -21.40 -12.15 14.05
N ILE A 111 -22.16 -12.27 12.95
CA ILE A 111 -21.70 -12.03 11.58
C ILE A 111 -21.06 -10.64 11.51
N VAL A 112 -21.59 -9.69 12.29
CA VAL A 112 -21.04 -8.34 12.42
C VAL A 112 -19.62 -8.39 12.95
N ARG A 113 -19.36 -9.14 14.03
CA ARG A 113 -18.00 -9.31 14.58
C ARG A 113 -17.07 -9.99 13.58
N MET A 114 -17.52 -11.01 12.86
CA MET A 114 -16.73 -11.66 11.82
C MET A 114 -16.32 -10.65 10.73
N VAL A 115 -17.28 -9.92 10.18
CA VAL A 115 -17.04 -8.91 9.14
C VAL A 115 -16.09 -7.82 9.62
N LEU A 116 -16.24 -7.35 10.87
CA LEU A 116 -15.32 -6.36 11.46
C LEU A 116 -13.89 -6.92 11.60
N ASN A 117 -13.75 -8.17 12.03
CA ASN A 117 -12.45 -8.81 12.13
C ASN A 117 -11.81 -9.00 10.75
N LEU A 118 -12.57 -9.46 9.75
CA LEU A 118 -12.09 -9.62 8.38
C LEU A 118 -11.60 -8.28 7.82
N LYS A 119 -12.37 -7.20 7.95
CA LYS A 119 -11.95 -5.86 7.53
C LYS A 119 -10.62 -5.43 8.16
N CYS A 120 -10.43 -5.71 9.45
CA CYS A 120 -9.20 -5.35 10.15
C CYS A 120 -7.99 -6.18 9.68
N TRP A 121 -8.13 -7.52 9.67
CA TRP A 121 -7.04 -8.43 9.33
C TRP A 121 -6.68 -8.39 7.84
N ALA A 122 -7.68 -8.28 6.96
CA ALA A 122 -7.50 -8.13 5.51
C ALA A 122 -6.62 -6.93 5.18
N VAL A 123 -6.98 -5.74 5.67
CA VAL A 123 -6.22 -4.51 5.43
C VAL A 123 -4.79 -4.63 5.96
N MET A 124 -4.61 -5.11 7.19
CA MET A 124 -3.27 -5.24 7.79
C MET A 124 -2.39 -6.24 7.04
N LEU A 125 -2.89 -7.45 6.76
CA LEU A 125 -2.13 -8.51 6.07
C LEU A 125 -1.88 -8.17 4.60
N GLY A 126 -2.82 -7.50 3.93
CA GLY A 126 -2.63 -6.97 2.59
C GLY A 126 -1.46 -6.00 2.50
N ILE A 127 -1.35 -5.09 3.48
CA ILE A 127 -0.23 -4.15 3.50
C ILE A 127 1.10 -4.85 3.81
N ILE A 128 1.12 -5.80 4.77
CA ILE A 128 2.34 -6.56 5.08
C ILE A 128 2.81 -7.32 3.83
N THR A 129 1.89 -8.02 3.17
CA THR A 129 2.17 -8.80 1.95
C THR A 129 2.63 -7.89 0.83
N GLY A 130 1.93 -6.78 0.57
CA GLY A 130 2.32 -5.80 -0.43
C GLY A 130 3.68 -5.15 -0.15
N ALA A 131 4.01 -4.85 1.11
CA ALA A 131 5.31 -4.33 1.50
C ALA A 131 6.45 -5.33 1.27
N SER A 132 6.21 -6.61 1.55
CA SER A 132 7.16 -7.68 1.26
C SER A 132 7.34 -7.88 -0.25
N SER A 133 6.24 -7.89 -1.00
CA SER A 133 6.24 -8.00 -2.47
C SER A 133 6.97 -6.84 -3.14
N MET A 134 6.77 -5.60 -2.68
CA MET A 134 7.54 -4.45 -3.16
C MET A 134 9.04 -4.67 -3.01
N GLY A 135 9.52 -5.06 -1.82
CA GLY A 135 10.95 -5.29 -1.59
C GLY A 135 11.52 -6.40 -2.49
N PHE A 136 10.77 -7.49 -2.68
CA PHE A 136 11.15 -8.59 -3.55
C PHE A 136 11.24 -8.17 -5.02
N PHE A 137 10.16 -7.60 -5.58
CA PHE A 137 10.13 -7.22 -6.98
C PHE A 137 11.07 -6.05 -7.28
N SER A 138 11.26 -5.11 -6.36
CA SER A 138 12.27 -4.05 -6.53
C SER A 138 13.70 -4.61 -6.52
N SER A 139 13.96 -5.71 -5.80
CA SER A 139 15.26 -6.38 -5.83
C SER A 139 15.50 -7.16 -7.13
N ILE A 140 14.44 -7.77 -7.69
CA ILE A 140 14.51 -8.36 -9.04
C ILE A 140 14.78 -7.27 -10.07
N GLN A 141 13.99 -6.20 -9.98
CA GLN A 141 14.07 -5.03 -10.85
C GLN A 141 15.52 -4.50 -10.85
N ASP A 142 16.17 -4.38 -9.68
CA ASP A 142 17.58 -3.97 -9.56
C ASP A 142 18.60 -4.86 -10.29
N LYS A 143 18.31 -6.14 -10.45
CA LYS A 143 19.19 -7.08 -11.15
C LYS A 143 18.93 -7.16 -12.65
N MET A 144 17.78 -6.70 -13.12
CA MET A 144 17.44 -6.84 -14.54
C MET A 144 18.29 -5.89 -15.39
N PRO A 145 18.87 -6.36 -16.52
CA PRO A 145 19.57 -5.48 -17.44
C PRO A 145 18.59 -4.51 -18.08
N VAL A 146 18.94 -3.22 -18.18
CA VAL A 146 18.08 -2.12 -18.67
C VAL A 146 17.27 -2.46 -19.94
N ALA A 147 17.82 -3.27 -20.85
CA ALA A 147 17.11 -3.72 -22.04
C ALA A 147 15.85 -4.57 -21.74
N ALA A 148 15.87 -5.40 -20.70
CA ALA A 148 14.75 -6.26 -20.29
C ALA A 148 13.58 -5.46 -19.70
N TRP A 149 13.84 -4.26 -19.20
CA TRP A 149 12.84 -3.42 -18.53
C TRP A 149 11.75 -2.93 -19.45
N ARG A 150 12.12 -2.61 -20.69
CA ARG A 150 11.15 -2.12 -21.69
C ARG A 150 10.05 -3.15 -21.95
N HIS A 151 10.34 -4.43 -21.75
CA HIS A 151 9.36 -5.50 -21.90
C HIS A 151 8.52 -5.72 -20.63
N GLN A 152 9.09 -5.55 -19.44
CA GLN A 152 8.39 -5.84 -18.17
C GLN A 152 7.20 -4.89 -17.89
N ILE A 153 7.30 -3.62 -18.29
CA ILE A 153 6.19 -2.65 -18.14
C ILE A 153 4.99 -3.06 -19.02
N CYS A 154 5.26 -3.64 -20.20
CA CYS A 154 4.22 -4.11 -21.10
C CYS A 154 3.67 -5.49 -20.73
N SER A 155 4.42 -6.28 -19.96
CA SER A 155 4.10 -7.66 -19.61
C SER A 155 3.68 -7.84 -18.14
N VAL A 156 3.20 -6.78 -17.47
CA VAL A 156 2.32 -6.99 -16.30
C VAL A 156 1.02 -7.58 -16.86
N ASP A 157 1.11 -8.84 -17.26
CA ASP A 157 -0.03 -9.63 -17.69
C ASP A 157 -0.95 -9.68 -16.49
N PHE A 158 -2.08 -8.99 -16.61
CA PHE A 158 -3.26 -9.18 -15.79
C PHE A 158 -3.82 -10.60 -16.06
N ALA A 159 -3.03 -11.64 -15.82
CA ALA A 159 -3.52 -13.00 -15.65
C ALA A 159 -4.20 -13.01 -14.27
N ARG A 160 -5.48 -13.33 -14.12
CA ARG A 160 -6.34 -14.27 -14.84
C ARG A 160 -7.77 -13.75 -14.69
N ALA A 161 -8.33 -13.18 -15.75
CA ALA A 161 -9.78 -13.02 -15.90
C ALA A 161 -10.25 -14.23 -16.71
N ASP A 162 -10.53 -15.33 -16.01
CA ASP A 162 -11.34 -16.41 -16.59
C ASP A 162 -12.80 -16.00 -16.29
N SER A 163 -13.39 -15.23 -17.20
CA SER A 163 -14.75 -14.73 -17.08
C SER A 163 -15.73 -15.79 -17.59
N GLY A 164 -16.35 -16.50 -16.65
CA GLY A 164 -17.64 -17.12 -16.91
C GLY A 164 -18.69 -16.03 -17.07
N ASP A 165 -19.16 -15.82 -18.30
CA ASP A 165 -20.28 -14.93 -18.64
C ASP A 165 -21.53 -15.34 -17.83
N GLY A 166 -21.97 -14.45 -16.94
CA GLY A 166 -23.32 -14.46 -16.40
C GLY A 166 -23.85 -13.04 -16.42
N ASP A 167 -24.62 -12.66 -17.43
CA ASP A 167 -25.34 -11.38 -17.44
C ASP A 167 -26.32 -11.33 -16.26
N ASP A 168 -26.04 -10.55 -15.22
CA ASP A 168 -27.04 -10.12 -14.24
C ASP A 168 -26.91 -8.62 -13.97
N ASP A 169 -27.86 -7.89 -14.55
CA ASP A 169 -27.94 -6.43 -14.68
C ASP A 169 -28.87 -5.84 -13.60
N ASP A 170 -28.81 -6.35 -12.36
CA ASP A 170 -29.60 -5.84 -11.24
C ASP A 170 -28.71 -5.40 -10.06
N ASP A 171 -28.86 -4.12 -9.71
CA ASP A 171 -28.11 -3.29 -8.76
C ASP A 171 -28.21 -3.71 -7.26
N ASP A 172 -28.25 -5.01 -6.94
CA ASP A 172 -28.19 -5.53 -5.57
C ASP A 172 -26.94 -6.43 -5.33
N ASP A 173 -25.76 -5.82 -5.49
CA ASP A 173 -24.44 -5.96 -4.82
C ASP A 173 -23.97 -7.28 -4.13
N VAL A 174 -24.51 -8.48 -4.44
CA VAL A 174 -24.18 -9.74 -3.73
C VAL A 174 -23.78 -10.94 -4.63
N GLY A 175 -23.95 -10.90 -5.95
CA GLY A 175 -23.71 -12.09 -6.80
C GLY A 175 -22.74 -11.87 -7.95
N TRP A 176 -21.42 -11.83 -7.72
CA TRP A 176 -20.47 -11.66 -8.84
C TRP A 176 -19.05 -12.22 -8.65
N TYR A 177 -18.81 -13.53 -8.46
CA TYR A 177 -17.49 -14.12 -8.80
C TYR A 177 -17.55 -15.62 -9.16
N PRO A 178 -17.19 -16.02 -10.39
CA PRO A 178 -16.76 -17.39 -10.75
C PRO A 178 -15.20 -17.49 -10.69
N ASP A 179 -14.49 -18.61 -10.53
CA ASP A 179 -14.85 -20.04 -10.33
C ASP A 179 -13.73 -20.84 -9.60
N ALA A 180 -12.60 -20.23 -9.16
CA ALA A 180 -11.50 -20.97 -8.51
C ALA A 180 -11.60 -21.00 -6.97
N SER A 181 -11.97 -19.88 -6.37
CA SER A 181 -12.35 -19.82 -4.95
C SER A 181 -13.73 -20.43 -4.72
N ALA A 182 -14.65 -20.31 -5.69
CA ALA A 182 -15.96 -20.96 -5.63
C ALA A 182 -15.85 -22.51 -5.66
N GLU A 183 -14.93 -23.08 -6.45
CA GLU A 183 -14.62 -24.52 -6.36
C GLU A 183 -14.03 -24.90 -5.00
N ALA A 184 -13.16 -24.06 -4.43
CA ALA A 184 -12.59 -24.28 -3.09
C ALA A 184 -13.63 -24.13 -1.96
N ALA A 185 -14.59 -23.22 -2.12
CA ALA A 185 -15.71 -22.99 -1.21
C ALA A 185 -16.67 -24.18 -1.22
N ARG A 186 -17.02 -24.69 -2.41
CA ARG A 186 -17.92 -25.86 -2.57
C ARG A 186 -17.32 -27.20 -2.16
N MET A 187 -16.11 -27.25 -1.58
CA MET A 187 -15.39 -28.51 -1.35
C MET A 187 -16.05 -29.45 -0.32
N ASP A 188 -16.93 -28.97 0.57
CA ASP A 188 -17.52 -29.81 1.64
C ASP A 188 -19.01 -30.16 1.41
N ASP A 189 -19.87 -29.19 1.08
CA ASP A 189 -21.33 -29.39 0.97
C ASP A 189 -21.95 -28.98 -0.39
N GLY A 190 -21.16 -28.38 -1.28
CA GLY A 190 -21.61 -27.94 -2.61
C GLY A 190 -22.45 -26.66 -2.63
N GLU A 191 -22.68 -26.02 -1.48
CA GLU A 191 -23.35 -24.72 -1.36
C GLU A 191 -22.33 -23.66 -0.93
N VAL A 192 -22.52 -22.40 -1.33
CA VAL A 192 -21.65 -21.30 -0.86
C VAL A 192 -22.32 -20.68 0.35
N ASP A 193 -21.69 -20.78 1.50
CA ASP A 193 -22.21 -20.17 2.72
C ASP A 193 -21.73 -18.71 2.91
N ILE A 194 -22.34 -18.00 3.86
CA ILE A 194 -22.03 -16.59 4.16
C ILE A 194 -20.56 -16.40 4.60
N TYR A 195 -19.93 -17.44 5.16
CA TYR A 195 -18.55 -17.38 5.64
C TYR A 195 -17.56 -17.49 4.47
N GLU A 196 -17.87 -18.32 3.49
CA GLU A 196 -17.13 -18.48 2.23
C GLU A 196 -17.25 -17.24 1.36
N GLU A 197 -18.46 -16.70 1.20
CA GLU A 197 -18.69 -15.45 0.45
C GLU A 197 -17.91 -14.28 1.09
N ALA A 198 -17.92 -14.19 2.42
CA ALA A 198 -17.15 -13.18 3.12
C ALA A 198 -15.63 -13.38 2.93
N TRP A 199 -15.14 -14.62 3.04
CA TRP A 199 -13.72 -14.92 2.83
C TRP A 199 -13.26 -14.56 1.42
N ASP A 200 -14.00 -14.96 0.39
CA ASP A 200 -13.71 -14.66 -1.00
C ASP A 200 -13.66 -13.14 -1.26
N LYS A 201 -14.72 -12.44 -0.83
CA LYS A 201 -14.83 -10.98 -0.94
C LYS A 201 -13.64 -10.25 -0.32
N TYR A 202 -13.27 -10.59 0.92
CA TYR A 202 -12.17 -9.91 1.60
C TYR A 202 -10.80 -10.34 1.07
N THR A 203 -10.68 -11.55 0.57
CA THR A 203 -9.46 -12.03 -0.09
C THR A 203 -9.21 -11.26 -1.37
N ASP A 204 -10.18 -11.20 -2.29
CA ASP A 204 -10.08 -10.48 -3.56
C ASP A 204 -9.76 -8.98 -3.34
N GLN A 205 -10.44 -8.34 -2.39
CA GLN A 205 -10.13 -6.96 -2.01
C GLN A 205 -8.70 -6.78 -1.48
N THR A 206 -8.20 -7.76 -0.72
CA THR A 206 -6.84 -7.70 -0.16
C THR A 206 -5.79 -7.92 -1.24
N GLU A 207 -6.04 -8.83 -2.17
CA GLU A 207 -5.16 -9.09 -3.32
C GLU A 207 -5.03 -7.87 -4.22
N ASP A 208 -6.15 -7.20 -4.49
CA ASP A 208 -6.17 -5.91 -5.19
C ASP A 208 -5.24 -4.89 -4.53
N VAL A 209 -5.28 -4.79 -3.18
CA VAL A 209 -4.37 -3.90 -2.42
C VAL A 209 -2.91 -4.31 -2.58
N VAL A 210 -2.59 -5.61 -2.48
CA VAL A 210 -1.22 -6.13 -2.66
C VAL A 210 -0.68 -5.80 -4.04
N ILE A 211 -1.48 -6.04 -5.09
CA ILE A 211 -1.14 -5.75 -6.49
C ILE A 211 -0.97 -4.26 -6.69
N ALA A 212 -1.93 -3.45 -6.24
CA ALA A 212 -1.92 -2.00 -6.41
C ALA A 212 -0.70 -1.35 -5.76
N LEU A 213 -0.36 -1.77 -4.54
CA LEU A 213 0.79 -1.27 -3.82
C LEU A 213 2.11 -1.68 -4.50
N THR A 214 2.22 -2.94 -4.90
CA THR A 214 3.43 -3.50 -5.54
C THR A 214 3.67 -2.88 -6.92
N VAL A 215 2.68 -2.92 -7.80
CA VAL A 215 2.79 -2.40 -9.17
C VAL A 215 2.95 -0.89 -9.15
N GLY A 216 2.19 -0.17 -8.32
CA GLY A 216 2.30 1.28 -8.19
C GLY A 216 3.70 1.72 -7.80
N HIS A 217 4.34 1.00 -6.86
CA HIS A 217 5.72 1.26 -6.47
C HIS A 217 6.70 1.05 -7.63
N LEU A 218 6.64 -0.11 -8.31
CA LEU A 218 7.55 -0.44 -9.41
C LEU A 218 7.43 0.54 -10.60
N VAL A 219 6.21 1.00 -10.90
CA VAL A 219 5.96 2.03 -11.92
C VAL A 219 6.67 3.32 -11.55
N VAL A 220 6.54 3.79 -10.30
CA VAL A 220 7.20 5.03 -9.87
C VAL A 220 8.72 4.88 -9.79
N GLN A 221 9.25 3.72 -9.37
CA GLN A 221 10.68 3.43 -9.43
C GLN A 221 11.22 3.55 -10.85
N THR A 222 10.45 3.04 -11.81
CA THR A 222 10.79 3.12 -13.23
C THR A 222 10.76 4.57 -13.71
N SER A 223 9.74 5.35 -13.34
CA SER A 223 9.69 6.79 -13.64
C SER A 223 10.91 7.52 -13.09
N ARG A 224 11.34 7.22 -11.86
CA ARG A 224 12.54 7.81 -11.24
C ARG A 224 13.81 7.44 -11.99
N TYR A 225 13.95 6.18 -12.39
CA TYR A 225 15.07 5.73 -13.23
C TYR A 225 15.14 6.50 -14.55
N LEU A 226 14.00 6.71 -15.21
CA LEU A 226 13.94 7.47 -16.46
C LEU A 226 14.33 8.94 -16.29
N MET A 227 14.14 9.51 -15.10
CA MET A 227 14.53 10.89 -14.78
C MET A 227 16.01 11.00 -14.43
N THR A 228 16.50 10.18 -13.49
CA THR A 228 17.87 10.33 -12.93
C THR A 228 18.92 9.46 -13.62
N GLY A 229 18.53 8.53 -14.48
CA GLY A 229 19.42 7.57 -15.13
C GLY A 229 19.99 6.48 -14.20
N THR A 230 19.60 6.47 -12.92
CA THR A 230 20.09 5.55 -11.90
C THR A 230 18.93 4.89 -11.18
N LEU A 231 18.94 3.57 -11.06
CA LEU A 231 17.84 2.91 -10.39
C LEU A 231 17.92 3.15 -8.87
N PRO A 232 16.83 3.54 -8.20
CA PRO A 232 16.81 3.60 -6.75
C PRO A 232 17.05 2.21 -6.12
N LEU A 233 17.46 2.19 -4.86
CA LEU A 233 17.61 0.95 -4.11
C LEU A 233 16.24 0.26 -3.93
N PRO A 234 16.20 -1.06 -3.62
CA PRO A 234 14.94 -1.77 -3.41
C PRO A 234 14.03 -1.17 -2.33
N THR A 235 14.60 -0.42 -1.38
CA THR A 235 13.87 0.34 -0.35
C THR A 235 13.23 1.64 -0.88
N GLY A 236 13.61 2.06 -2.09
CA GLY A 236 13.28 3.34 -2.71
C GLY A 236 14.23 4.48 -2.39
N GLU A 237 15.28 4.23 -1.62
CA GLU A 237 16.33 5.22 -1.37
C GLU A 237 17.13 5.54 -2.64
N VAL A 238 17.62 6.77 -2.70
CA VAL A 238 18.50 7.22 -3.80
C VAL A 238 19.86 6.56 -3.61
N ARG A 239 20.45 6.05 -4.71
CA ARG A 239 21.79 5.46 -4.63
C ARG A 239 22.84 6.54 -4.31
N PRO A 240 23.83 6.24 -3.46
CA PRO A 240 24.95 7.14 -3.23
C PRO A 240 25.61 7.56 -4.55
N GLY A 241 25.89 8.85 -4.71
CA GLY A 241 26.48 9.42 -5.93
C GLY A 241 25.48 9.74 -7.05
N THR A 242 24.19 9.47 -6.86
CA THR A 242 23.15 9.98 -7.78
C THR A 242 22.90 11.45 -7.50
N GLU A 243 23.13 12.29 -8.51
CA GLU A 243 22.74 13.70 -8.48
C GLU A 243 21.26 13.82 -8.83
N ILE A 244 20.52 14.62 -8.05
CA ILE A 244 19.10 14.87 -8.27
C ILE A 244 18.97 16.33 -8.65
N GLU A 245 18.53 16.60 -9.88
CA GLU A 245 18.28 17.98 -10.29
C GLU A 245 16.96 18.49 -9.70
N GLU A 246 16.87 19.79 -9.44
CA GLU A 246 15.60 20.43 -9.04
C GLU A 246 14.49 20.13 -10.05
N THR A 247 14.83 20.07 -11.34
CA THR A 247 13.86 19.77 -12.40
C THR A 247 13.26 18.38 -12.26
N ASP A 248 14.00 17.40 -11.73
CA ASP A 248 13.50 16.04 -11.52
C ASP A 248 12.50 15.97 -10.36
N VAL A 249 12.70 16.79 -9.31
CA VAL A 249 11.74 16.92 -8.19
C VAL A 249 10.38 17.36 -8.69
N TRP A 250 10.36 18.39 -9.54
CA TRP A 250 9.13 18.94 -10.11
C TRP A 250 8.53 18.06 -11.20
N ARG A 251 9.34 17.35 -12.00
CA ARG A 251 8.85 16.35 -12.97
C ARG A 251 8.17 15.19 -12.27
N LEU A 252 8.75 14.68 -11.19
CA LEU A 252 8.16 13.60 -10.41
C LEU A 252 6.87 14.04 -9.73
N ALA A 253 6.85 15.22 -9.10
CA ALA A 253 5.62 15.83 -8.58
C ALA A 253 4.57 15.99 -9.68
N GLY A 254 4.97 16.51 -10.85
CA GLY A 254 4.12 16.72 -12.03
C GLY A 254 3.47 15.44 -12.54
N SER A 255 4.18 14.31 -12.48
CA SER A 255 3.65 13.00 -12.89
C SER A 255 2.42 12.56 -12.08
N SER A 256 2.28 13.04 -10.85
CA SER A 256 1.10 12.76 -10.01
C SER A 256 -0.20 13.29 -10.63
N PHE A 257 -0.16 14.44 -11.30
CA PHE A 257 -1.32 15.00 -12.01
C PHE A 257 -1.71 14.17 -13.23
N ILE A 258 -0.73 13.52 -13.89
CA ILE A 258 -0.99 12.59 -15.00
C ILE A 258 -1.73 11.37 -14.45
N TYR A 259 -1.25 10.78 -13.35
CA TYR A 259 -1.92 9.63 -12.73
C TYR A 259 -3.33 9.97 -12.25
N ILE A 260 -3.54 11.12 -11.62
CA ILE A 260 -4.88 11.61 -11.22
C ILE A 260 -5.80 11.75 -12.44
N SER A 261 -5.30 12.33 -13.52
CA SER A 261 -6.06 12.49 -14.76
C SER A 261 -6.45 11.14 -15.38
N LEU A 262 -5.55 10.15 -15.32
CA LEU A 262 -5.83 8.78 -15.76
C LEU A 262 -6.85 8.08 -14.86
N ILE A 263 -6.81 8.27 -13.54
CA ILE A 263 -7.83 7.76 -12.61
C ILE A 263 -9.19 8.30 -13.02
N ILE A 264 -9.31 9.62 -13.21
CA ILE A 264 -10.56 10.27 -13.63
C ILE A 264 -11.04 9.66 -14.96
N GLY A 265 -10.14 9.51 -15.94
CA GLY A 265 -10.46 8.88 -17.23
C GLY A 265 -11.00 7.46 -17.08
N ILE A 266 -10.38 6.64 -16.24
CA ILE A 266 -10.82 5.25 -15.96
C ILE A 266 -12.18 5.23 -15.26
N GLN A 267 -12.50 6.19 -14.39
CA GLN A 267 -13.80 6.25 -13.70
C GLN A 267 -14.94 6.69 -14.63
N PHE A 268 -14.64 7.50 -15.66
CA PHE A 268 -15.62 7.88 -16.68
C PHE A 268 -15.78 6.83 -17.79
N TRP A 269 -14.82 5.92 -17.95
CA TRP A 269 -14.94 4.78 -18.84
C TRP A 269 -15.98 3.80 -18.32
N LYS A 270 -16.98 3.45 -19.13
CA LYS A 270 -17.97 2.40 -18.83
C LYS A 270 -17.50 1.09 -19.47
N PRO A 271 -16.85 0.18 -18.72
CA PRO A 271 -16.44 -1.08 -19.29
C PRO A 271 -17.66 -1.92 -19.66
N GLN A 272 -17.63 -2.54 -20.85
CA GLN A 272 -18.66 -3.49 -21.30
C GLN A 272 -18.28 -4.94 -21.02
N THR A 273 -17.02 -5.21 -20.69
CA THR A 273 -16.50 -6.55 -20.44
C THR A 273 -16.00 -6.66 -19.01
N ASP A 274 -15.95 -7.87 -18.47
CA ASP A 274 -15.45 -8.13 -17.12
C ASP A 274 -13.98 -7.79 -16.95
N PHE A 275 -13.18 -8.03 -18.00
CA PHE A 275 -11.81 -7.54 -18.05
C PHE A 275 -11.78 -6.01 -17.89
N GLY A 276 -12.69 -5.28 -18.53
CA GLY A 276 -12.82 -3.84 -18.37
C GLY A 276 -13.19 -3.43 -16.94
N LYS A 277 -14.11 -4.14 -16.28
CA LYS A 277 -14.47 -3.91 -14.87
C LYS A 277 -13.26 -4.15 -13.94
N MET A 278 -12.51 -5.23 -14.17
CA MET A 278 -11.28 -5.53 -13.44
C MET A 278 -10.22 -4.43 -13.65
N VAL A 279 -10.00 -3.99 -14.90
CA VAL A 279 -9.07 -2.91 -15.21
C VAL A 279 -9.51 -1.60 -14.57
N GLN A 280 -10.81 -1.30 -14.55
CA GLN A 280 -11.33 -0.12 -13.89
C GLN A 280 -11.05 -0.15 -12.38
N ARG A 281 -11.34 -1.29 -11.73
CA ARG A 281 -11.15 -1.48 -10.29
C ARG A 281 -9.67 -1.47 -9.90
N ARG A 282 -8.87 -2.38 -10.47
CA ARG A 282 -7.43 -2.56 -10.15
C ARG A 282 -6.59 -1.41 -10.68
N GLY A 283 -6.83 -0.98 -11.91
CA GLY A 283 -6.10 0.12 -12.55
C GLY A 283 -6.28 1.44 -11.81
N GLY A 284 -7.49 1.73 -11.33
CA GLY A 284 -7.74 2.89 -10.46
C GLY A 284 -6.87 2.86 -9.20
N GLN A 285 -6.84 1.72 -8.49
CA GLN A 285 -6.02 1.57 -7.28
C GLN A 285 -4.52 1.64 -7.54
N ILE A 286 -4.04 1.04 -8.65
CA ILE A 286 -2.62 1.10 -9.05
C ILE A 286 -2.21 2.55 -9.31
N LEU A 287 -2.97 3.29 -10.12
CA LEU A 287 -2.67 4.70 -10.43
C LEU A 287 -2.74 5.59 -9.18
N ALA A 288 -3.65 5.29 -8.27
CA ALA A 288 -3.76 6.03 -7.03
C ALA A 288 -2.52 5.80 -6.13
N ASN A 289 -2.00 4.56 -6.07
CA ASN A 289 -0.71 4.28 -5.45
C ASN A 289 0.46 4.93 -6.19
N CYS A 290 0.46 4.98 -7.53
CA CYS A 290 1.47 5.71 -8.30
C CYS A 290 1.50 7.20 -7.90
N THR A 291 0.33 7.82 -7.74
CA THR A 291 0.17 9.21 -7.29
C THR A 291 0.81 9.39 -5.92
N ALA A 292 0.48 8.53 -4.96
CA ALA A 292 1.03 8.56 -3.60
C ALA A 292 2.56 8.42 -3.57
N PHE A 293 3.12 7.44 -4.30
CA PHE A 293 4.57 7.23 -4.35
C PHE A 293 5.30 8.35 -5.08
N ALA A 294 4.74 8.91 -6.16
CA ALA A 294 5.35 10.02 -6.88
C ALA A 294 5.47 11.25 -5.97
N LEU A 295 4.41 11.60 -5.24
CA LEU A 295 4.43 12.68 -4.26
C LEU A 295 5.41 12.38 -3.12
N PHE A 296 5.43 11.15 -2.60
CA PHE A 296 6.37 10.72 -1.55
C PHE A 296 7.83 10.90 -1.91
N TYR A 297 8.24 10.38 -3.06
CA TYR A 297 9.63 10.48 -3.47
C TYR A 297 9.99 11.92 -3.88
N SER A 298 9.05 12.67 -4.47
CA SER A 298 9.27 14.10 -4.74
C SER A 298 9.47 14.91 -3.46
N THR A 299 8.62 14.73 -2.43
CA THR A 299 8.81 15.40 -1.13
C THR A 299 10.12 14.99 -0.47
N THR A 300 10.53 13.73 -0.60
CA THR A 300 11.81 13.23 -0.08
C THR A 300 13.00 13.89 -0.77
N TRP A 301 12.94 14.05 -2.09
CA TRP A 301 13.96 14.76 -2.88
C TRP A 301 13.97 16.25 -2.57
N TYR A 302 12.81 16.88 -2.46
CA TYR A 302 12.69 18.28 -2.07
C TYR A 302 13.34 18.54 -0.71
N ALA A 303 13.04 17.71 0.30
CA ALA A 303 13.65 17.86 1.63
C ALA A 303 15.17 17.68 1.61
N LYS A 304 15.69 16.81 0.74
CA LYS A 304 17.13 16.58 0.59
C LYS A 304 17.83 17.75 -0.11
N GLU A 305 17.34 18.13 -1.28
CA GLU A 305 18.05 19.03 -2.19
C GLU A 305 17.75 20.50 -1.91
N MET A 306 16.50 20.84 -1.54
CA MET A 306 16.09 22.24 -1.35
C MET A 306 16.25 22.72 0.10
N LEU A 307 16.12 21.80 1.06
CA LEU A 307 16.28 22.12 2.49
C LEU A 307 17.64 21.65 3.05
N GLU A 308 18.47 20.98 2.23
CA GLU A 308 19.77 20.43 2.62
C GLU A 308 19.71 19.52 3.87
N LEU A 309 18.55 18.88 4.09
CA LEU A 309 18.36 18.00 5.24
C LEU A 309 18.87 16.60 4.92
N SER A 310 19.51 15.97 5.89
CA SER A 310 19.91 14.55 5.82
C SER A 310 19.55 13.79 7.10
N GLY A 311 19.58 12.47 7.02
CA GLY A 311 19.43 11.58 8.18
C GLY A 311 18.05 11.64 8.85
N PRO A 312 17.98 11.55 10.20
CA PRO A 312 16.72 11.56 10.94
C PRO A 312 15.91 12.85 10.76
N ALA A 313 16.57 14.01 10.68
CA ALA A 313 15.91 15.31 10.51
C ALA A 313 15.17 15.39 9.18
N GLN A 314 15.80 14.99 8.08
CA GLN A 314 15.16 14.90 6.76
C GLN A 314 13.91 14.02 6.82
N SER A 315 14.06 12.81 7.39
CA SER A 315 12.98 11.83 7.43
C SER A 315 11.78 12.30 8.27
N LEU A 316 12.04 13.03 9.36
CA LEU A 316 10.99 13.65 10.18
C LEU A 316 10.28 14.79 9.43
N VAL A 317 11.02 15.67 8.76
CA VAL A 317 10.44 16.77 7.97
C VAL A 317 9.58 16.22 6.83
N VAL A 318 10.03 15.17 6.15
CA VAL A 318 9.22 14.47 5.14
C VAL A 318 7.95 13.90 5.77
N ALA A 319 8.04 13.18 6.89
CA ALA A 319 6.88 12.60 7.56
C ALA A 319 5.83 13.65 7.93
N LEU A 320 6.27 14.77 8.50
CA LEU A 320 5.39 15.90 8.86
C LEU A 320 4.80 16.58 7.62
N GLY A 321 5.62 16.86 6.61
CA GLY A 321 5.18 17.52 5.38
C GLY A 321 4.14 16.70 4.63
N VAL A 322 4.40 15.41 4.44
CA VAL A 322 3.47 14.45 3.82
C VAL A 322 2.15 14.40 4.58
N THR A 323 2.21 14.39 5.90
CA THR A 323 1.03 14.39 6.78
C THR A 323 0.20 15.65 6.62
N TRP A 324 0.82 16.84 6.62
CA TRP A 324 0.12 18.11 6.41
C TRP A 324 -0.51 18.19 5.02
N CYS A 325 0.22 17.80 3.98
CA CYS A 325 -0.30 17.73 2.61
C CYS A 325 -1.48 16.78 2.51
N ALA A 326 -1.41 15.62 3.16
CA ALA A 326 -2.50 14.66 3.22
C ALA A 326 -3.74 15.25 3.91
N PHE A 327 -3.60 15.94 5.04
CA PHE A 327 -4.74 16.60 5.69
C PHE A 327 -5.40 17.64 4.79
N ILE A 328 -4.61 18.48 4.13
CA ILE A 328 -5.13 19.49 3.19
C ILE A 328 -5.88 18.78 2.05
N ALA A 329 -5.30 17.72 1.48
CA ALA A 329 -5.94 16.94 0.44
C ALA A 329 -7.27 16.34 0.92
N LEU A 330 -7.34 15.80 2.13
CA LEU A 330 -8.60 15.27 2.69
C LEU A 330 -9.66 16.35 2.85
N LEU A 331 -9.30 17.54 3.37
CA LEU A 331 -10.24 18.65 3.49
C LEU A 331 -10.77 19.10 2.13
N LEU A 332 -9.91 19.11 1.11
CA LEU A 332 -10.31 19.42 -0.27
C LEU A 332 -11.20 18.34 -0.86
N LEU A 333 -10.88 17.05 -0.65
CA LEU A 333 -11.68 15.94 -1.15
C LEU A 333 -13.06 15.88 -0.47
N ASP A 334 -13.13 16.12 0.84
CA ASP A 334 -14.38 16.19 1.61
C ASP A 334 -15.23 17.37 1.12
N TYR A 335 -14.62 18.56 0.98
CA TYR A 335 -15.31 19.73 0.42
C TYR A 335 -15.83 19.47 -1.00
N LEU A 336 -15.03 18.83 -1.87
CA LEU A 336 -15.44 18.49 -3.23
C LEU A 336 -16.57 17.46 -3.25
N ALA A 337 -16.56 16.46 -2.36
CA ALA A 337 -17.60 15.45 -2.26
C ALA A 337 -18.93 15.98 -1.69
N ASP A 338 -18.88 17.08 -0.92
CA ASP A 338 -20.05 17.74 -0.36
C ASP A 338 -20.70 18.75 -1.34
N LEU A 339 -20.11 19.01 -2.51
CA LEU A 339 -20.69 19.88 -3.52
C LEU A 339 -21.88 19.19 -4.21
N GLU A 340 -23.06 19.82 -4.20
CA GLU A 340 -24.26 19.29 -4.88
C GLU A 340 -24.09 19.05 -6.39
N CYS A 341 -23.02 19.61 -7.00
CA CYS A 341 -22.72 19.46 -8.41
C CYS A 341 -21.89 18.21 -8.76
N THR A 342 -21.35 17.49 -7.77
CA THR A 342 -20.64 16.24 -8.00
C THR A 342 -21.63 15.08 -8.06
N GLY A 343 -21.56 14.27 -9.12
CA GLY A 343 -22.36 13.06 -9.22
C GLY A 343 -21.75 11.93 -8.40
N GLU A 344 -22.56 10.94 -7.99
CA GLU A 344 -22.12 9.81 -7.14
C GLU A 344 -20.89 9.04 -7.65
N ARG A 345 -20.67 9.04 -8.97
CA ARG A 345 -19.48 8.43 -9.59
C ARG A 345 -18.21 9.20 -9.25
N PHE A 346 -18.28 10.53 -9.27
CA PHE A 346 -17.16 11.38 -8.89
C PHE A 346 -16.86 11.23 -7.40
N ASP A 347 -17.89 11.19 -6.55
CA ASP A 347 -17.71 11.00 -5.11
C ASP A 347 -17.06 9.64 -4.79
N ARG A 348 -17.46 8.58 -5.50
CA ARG A 348 -16.79 7.27 -5.41
C ARG A 348 -15.31 7.36 -5.80
N ALA A 349 -14.97 8.10 -6.86
CA ALA A 349 -13.59 8.32 -7.27
C ALA A 349 -12.79 9.10 -6.20
N LEU A 350 -13.37 10.14 -5.61
CA LEU A 350 -12.74 10.89 -4.52
C LEU A 350 -12.49 9.99 -3.30
N ARG A 351 -13.46 9.14 -2.95
CA ARG A 351 -13.33 8.18 -1.84
C ARG A 351 -12.23 7.15 -2.09
N GLN A 352 -11.96 6.75 -3.33
CA GLN A 352 -10.85 5.84 -3.65
C GLN A 352 -9.48 6.47 -3.39
N MET A 353 -9.36 7.80 -3.35
CA MET A 353 -8.10 8.49 -3.04
C MET A 353 -7.71 8.44 -1.55
N VAL A 354 -8.65 8.10 -0.66
CA VAL A 354 -8.41 8.00 0.80
C VAL A 354 -7.37 6.94 1.16
N ALA A 355 -7.45 5.75 0.56
CA ALA A 355 -6.52 4.67 0.85
C ALA A 355 -5.06 5.01 0.44
N PRO A 356 -4.79 5.51 -0.78
CA PRO A 356 -3.47 6.00 -1.17
C PRO A 356 -2.93 7.12 -0.29
N ILE A 357 -3.78 8.05 0.18
CA ILE A 357 -3.36 9.10 1.13
C ILE A 357 -2.89 8.47 2.46
N SER A 358 -3.59 7.43 2.91
CA SER A 358 -3.20 6.66 4.09
C SER A 358 -1.83 5.98 3.91
N VAL A 359 -1.61 5.39 2.72
CA VAL A 359 -0.32 4.81 2.32
C VAL A 359 0.78 5.87 2.34
N PHE A 360 0.52 7.04 1.74
CA PHE A 360 1.42 8.18 1.68
C PHE A 360 1.92 8.59 3.08
N ILE A 361 1.00 8.78 4.03
CA ILE A 361 1.32 9.08 5.43
C ILE A 361 2.16 7.95 6.06
N GLY A 362 1.72 6.70 5.92
CA GLY A 362 2.40 5.55 6.52
C GLY A 362 3.85 5.42 6.07
N PHE A 363 4.15 5.65 4.79
CA PHE A 363 5.51 5.64 4.25
C PHE A 363 6.38 6.81 4.75
N GLY A 364 5.80 8.00 4.93
CA GLY A 364 6.47 9.13 5.58
C GLY A 364 7.04 8.75 6.94
N TRP A 365 6.19 8.22 7.81
CA TRP A 365 6.61 7.79 9.15
C TRP A 365 7.52 6.56 9.13
N LYS A 366 7.41 5.68 8.12
CA LYS A 366 8.37 4.59 7.92
C LYS A 366 9.81 5.10 7.69
N GLY A 367 10.02 6.18 6.95
CA GLY A 367 11.35 6.78 6.83
C GLY A 367 11.87 7.26 8.18
N ALA A 368 11.03 8.04 8.88
CA ALA A 368 11.39 8.69 10.14
C ALA A 368 11.88 7.70 11.21
N PHE A 369 11.11 6.66 11.56
CA PHE A 369 11.59 5.75 12.64
C PHE A 369 12.73 4.84 12.19
N ALA A 370 12.91 4.61 10.88
CA ALA A 370 14.05 3.82 10.39
C ALA A 370 15.34 4.63 10.59
N ALA A 371 15.32 5.90 10.22
CA ALA A 371 16.46 6.80 10.41
C ALA A 371 16.80 6.98 11.91
N ALA A 372 15.80 7.20 12.77
CA ALA A 372 16.04 7.32 14.21
C ALA A 372 16.56 6.02 14.84
N GLY A 373 16.04 4.86 14.43
CA GLY A 373 16.53 3.57 14.89
C GLY A 373 17.98 3.31 14.48
N ALA A 374 18.39 3.74 13.28
CA ALA A 374 19.76 3.59 12.80
C ALA A 374 20.76 4.40 13.63
N THR A 375 20.39 5.60 14.08
CA THR A 375 21.24 6.43 14.96
C THR A 375 21.52 5.75 16.29
N LEU A 376 20.54 5.04 16.87
CA LEU A 376 20.69 4.36 18.17
C LEU A 376 21.65 3.17 18.17
N VAL A 377 21.95 2.59 17.00
CA VAL A 377 22.81 1.39 16.89
C VAL A 377 24.28 1.78 16.65
N GLN A 378 24.54 3.03 16.26
CA GLN A 378 25.89 3.51 15.96
C GLN A 378 26.64 4.03 17.19
N ASP A 379 25.92 4.26 18.29
CA ASP A 379 26.45 4.61 19.61
C ASP A 379 26.49 3.38 20.52
#